data_AF-A0A3D2R0Q5-F1
#
_entry.id   AF-A0A3D2R0Q5-F1
#
_cell.length_a   1.000
_cell.length_b   1.000
_cell.length_c   1.000
_cell.angle_alpha   90.00
_cell.angle_beta   90.00
_cell.angle_gamma   90.00
#
_symmetry.space_group_name_H-M   'P 1'
#
loop_
_entity.id
_entity.type
_entity.pdbx_description
1 polymer ?
#
loop_
_entity_poly.entity_id
_entity_poly.type
_entity_poly.pdbx_seq_one_letter_code
_entity_poly.pdbx_strand_id
1 'polypeptide(L)'
;MKKLLLFLFIIPNLGSANELDSDFYEPNIANAYQGRLLYNFLNEDYPIEKMIKLCRPYTGIDTAQIKCKKQSQQSTTVCEYKCSLHWSTI
;
A
#
# COMPACT_ATOMS: atom_id res chain seq x y z
N MET A 1 1.48 55.72 -20.61
CA MET A 1 0.59 54.55 -20.42
C MET A 1 1.25 53.32 -21.03
N LYS A 2 0.93 52.13 -20.50
CA LYS A 2 1.38 50.79 -20.92
C LYS A 2 2.81 50.40 -20.50
N LYS A 3 2.94 50.03 -19.21
CA LYS A 3 4.04 49.21 -18.70
C LYS A 3 3.80 47.75 -19.11
N LEU A 4 4.73 47.19 -19.86
CA LEU A 4 4.85 45.76 -20.17
C LEU A 4 5.97 45.20 -19.30
N LEU A 5 5.69 44.10 -18.57
CA LEU A 5 6.58 43.06 -18.02
C LEU A 5 5.78 42.38 -16.88
N LEU A 6 4.95 41.37 -17.15
CA LEU A 6 5.29 39.96 -17.43
C LEU A 6 6.05 39.32 -16.26
N PHE A 7 5.30 38.95 -15.20
CA PHE A 7 5.61 37.86 -14.28
C PHE A 7 4.28 37.29 -13.76
N LEU A 8 3.59 36.54 -14.62
CA LEU A 8 2.65 35.53 -14.15
C LEU A 8 3.53 34.48 -13.45
N PHE A 9 3.64 34.57 -12.13
CA PHE A 9 4.09 33.47 -11.30
C PHE A 9 3.07 32.35 -11.47
N ILE A 10 3.25 31.56 -12.54
CA ILE A 10 2.71 30.22 -12.62
C ILE A 10 3.45 29.47 -11.53
N ILE A 11 2.87 29.46 -10.33
CA ILE A 11 3.27 28.53 -9.29
C ILE A 11 3.09 27.16 -9.94
N PRO A 12 4.16 26.37 -10.18
CA PRO A 12 3.94 24.98 -10.47
C PRO A 12 3.29 24.46 -9.19
N ASN A 13 2.01 24.08 -9.27
CA ASN A 13 1.54 23.06 -8.37
C ASN A 13 2.48 21.89 -8.65
N LEU A 14 3.54 21.76 -7.83
CA LEU A 14 4.10 20.47 -7.53
C LEU A 14 2.95 19.75 -6.83
N GLY A 15 2.03 19.22 -7.65
CA GLY A 15 1.39 17.99 -7.32
C GLY A 15 2.55 17.03 -7.11
N SER A 16 3.00 16.91 -5.87
CA SER A 16 3.38 15.59 -5.42
C SER A 16 2.19 14.74 -5.82
N ALA A 17 2.37 13.90 -6.83
CA ALA A 17 1.61 12.67 -6.89
C ALA A 17 1.98 11.96 -5.59
N ASN A 18 1.32 12.37 -4.51
CA ASN A 18 1.29 11.62 -3.29
C ASN A 18 0.67 10.32 -3.76
N GLU A 19 1.45 9.25 -3.71
CA GLU A 19 1.04 7.90 -4.10
C GLU A 19 0.00 7.42 -3.05
N LEU A 20 -1.12 8.14 -3.01
CA LEU A 20 -2.32 7.97 -2.22
C LEU A 20 -3.41 7.69 -3.26
N ASP A 21 -3.43 6.45 -3.76
CA ASP A 21 -4.62 5.73 -4.25
C ASP A 21 -4.23 4.54 -5.13
N SER A 22 -3.34 3.70 -4.62
CA SER A 22 -3.62 2.27 -4.81
C SER A 22 -4.59 1.94 -3.70
N ASP A 23 -5.88 1.85 -4.01
CA ASP A 23 -6.85 1.38 -3.04
C ASP A 23 -6.53 -0.09 -2.72
N PHE A 24 -5.76 -0.31 -1.67
CA PHE A 24 -5.59 -1.64 -1.11
C PHE A 24 -6.80 -1.93 -0.22
N TYR A 25 -7.39 -3.10 -0.40
CA TYR A 25 -8.64 -3.55 0.19
C TYR A 25 -8.46 -4.93 0.79
N GLU A 26 -9.24 -5.36 1.78
CA GLU A 26 -9.18 -6.77 2.21
C GLU A 26 -9.41 -7.73 1.03
N PRO A 27 -8.62 -8.82 0.89
CA PRO A 27 -8.77 -9.75 -0.21
C PRO A 27 -10.13 -10.45 -0.19
N ASN A 28 -10.73 -10.44 -1.35
CA ASN A 28 -11.99 -11.08 -1.71
C ASN A 28 -11.88 -11.57 -3.15
N ILE A 29 -12.96 -12.12 -3.71
CA ILE A 29 -12.96 -12.68 -5.06
C ILE A 29 -12.51 -11.65 -6.13
N ALA A 30 -12.88 -10.37 -5.98
CA ALA A 30 -12.60 -9.32 -6.96
C ALA A 30 -11.18 -8.73 -6.85
N ASN A 31 -10.52 -8.84 -5.70
CA ASN A 31 -9.20 -8.25 -5.42
C ASN A 31 -8.25 -9.23 -4.72
N ALA A 32 -8.45 -10.53 -4.98
CA ALA A 32 -7.87 -11.71 -4.34
C ALA A 32 -6.35 -11.67 -4.10
N TYR A 33 -5.63 -10.85 -4.86
CA TYR A 33 -4.17 -10.77 -4.85
C TYR A 33 -3.61 -9.58 -4.08
N GLN A 34 -4.42 -8.78 -3.41
CA GLN A 34 -3.92 -7.63 -2.65
C GLN A 34 -4.79 -7.31 -1.44
N GLY A 35 -4.18 -6.72 -0.41
CA GLY A 35 -4.96 -6.07 0.61
C GLY A 35 -4.27 -5.35 1.73
N ARG A 36 -5.02 -5.09 2.81
CA ARG A 36 -4.56 -4.37 4.00
C ARG A 36 -4.78 -5.19 5.26
N LEU A 37 -3.88 -5.03 6.20
CA LEU A 37 -3.97 -5.62 7.52
C LEU A 37 -3.53 -4.59 8.57
N LEU A 38 -4.33 -4.46 9.61
CA LEU A 38 -3.95 -3.76 10.83
C LEU A 38 -3.25 -4.75 11.76
N TYR A 39 -2.12 -4.33 12.32
CA TYR A 39 -1.47 -5.06 13.40
C TYR A 39 -0.91 -4.08 14.45
N ASN A 40 -0.80 -4.53 15.68
CA ASN A 40 -0.26 -3.74 16.78
C ASN A 40 1.20 -4.14 17.06
N PHE A 41 2.16 -3.27 16.72
CA PHE A 41 3.58 -3.61 16.83
C PHE A 41 4.11 -3.69 18.27
N LEU A 42 3.32 -3.32 19.28
CA LEU A 42 3.71 -3.47 20.68
C LEU A 42 3.42 -4.88 21.21
N ASN A 43 2.42 -5.57 20.65
CA ASN A 43 1.88 -6.82 21.22
C ASN A 43 1.87 -7.98 20.22
N GLU A 44 2.10 -7.71 18.93
CA GLU A 44 2.04 -8.69 17.85
C GLU A 44 3.33 -8.69 17.05
N ASP A 45 3.73 -9.88 16.60
CA ASP A 45 4.83 -10.02 15.64
C ASP A 45 4.46 -9.43 14.27
N TYR A 46 5.50 -9.19 13.46
CA TYR A 46 5.32 -8.72 12.09
C TYR A 46 4.40 -9.68 11.30
N PRO A 47 3.33 -9.19 10.66
CA PRO A 47 2.17 -10.04 10.36
C PRO A 47 2.30 -10.84 9.05
N ILE A 48 3.51 -11.29 8.70
CA ILE A 48 3.78 -12.02 7.45
C ILE A 48 2.98 -13.32 7.36
N GLU A 49 2.91 -14.09 8.45
CA GLU A 49 2.17 -15.35 8.51
C GLU A 49 0.66 -15.17 8.32
N LYS A 50 0.12 -14.09 8.89
CA LYS A 50 -1.30 -13.75 8.74
C LYS A 50 -1.62 -13.41 7.29
N MET A 51 -0.72 -12.72 6.60
CA MET A 51 -0.86 -12.39 5.18
C MET A 51 -0.73 -13.60 4.28
N ILE A 52 0.23 -14.50 4.54
CA ILE A 52 0.38 -15.76 3.80
C ILE A 52 -0.91 -16.57 3.88
N LYS A 53 -1.49 -16.71 5.08
CA LYS A 53 -2.77 -17.42 5.28
C LYS A 53 -3.93 -16.78 4.50
N LEU A 54 -3.98 -15.45 4.42
CA LEU A 54 -5.00 -14.74 3.64
C LEU A 54 -4.81 -14.90 2.13
N CYS A 55 -3.57 -15.01 1.66
CA CYS A 55 -3.24 -15.20 0.24
C CYS A 55 -3.39 -16.65 -0.24
N ARG A 56 -3.16 -17.64 0.64
CA ARG A 56 -3.13 -19.07 0.28
C ARG A 56 -4.37 -19.56 -0.48
N PRO A 57 -5.62 -19.17 -0.13
CA PRO A 57 -6.81 -19.58 -0.89
C PRO A 57 -6.83 -19.07 -2.34
N TYR A 58 -6.08 -17.99 -2.64
CA TYR A 58 -6.11 -17.30 -3.92
C TYR A 58 -4.90 -17.62 -4.81
N THR A 59 -3.72 -17.84 -4.21
CA THR A 59 -2.50 -18.15 -4.95
C THR A 59 -2.04 -19.60 -4.83
N GLY A 60 -2.45 -20.32 -3.78
CA GLY A 60 -1.89 -21.63 -3.44
C GLY A 60 -0.42 -21.59 -3.00
N ILE A 61 0.16 -20.41 -2.81
CA ILE A 61 1.61 -20.21 -2.56
C ILE A 61 1.81 -19.56 -1.19
N ASP A 62 2.86 -20.00 -0.49
CA ASP A 62 3.26 -19.46 0.82
C ASP A 62 4.14 -18.19 0.71
N THR A 63 3.81 -17.28 -0.21
CA THR A 63 4.56 -16.02 -0.38
C THR A 63 3.64 -14.82 -0.55
N ALA A 64 3.93 -13.75 0.20
CA ALA A 64 3.27 -12.46 0.10
C ALA A 64 4.32 -11.35 0.16
N GLN A 65 4.18 -10.32 -0.68
CA GLN A 65 4.94 -9.09 -0.55
C GLN A 65 4.21 -8.16 0.40
N ILE A 66 4.90 -7.58 1.38
CA ILE A 66 4.31 -6.76 2.43
C ILE A 66 5.04 -5.41 2.52
N LYS A 67 4.28 -4.33 2.68
CA LYS A 67 4.75 -2.97 2.91
C LYS A 67 3.99 -2.37 4.08
N CYS A 68 4.65 -2.20 5.22
CA CYS A 68 4.05 -1.63 6.42
C CYS A 68 4.43 -0.16 6.60
N LYS A 69 3.45 0.68 6.90
CA LYS A 69 3.63 2.09 7.24
C LYS A 69 3.18 2.30 8.69
N LYS A 70 4.12 2.65 9.56
CA LYS A 70 3.79 3.04 10.95
C LYS A 70 3.02 4.36 10.91
N GLN A 71 1.85 4.43 11.53
CA GLN A 71 1.23 5.72 11.81
C GLN A 71 1.95 6.36 13.00
N SER A 72 2.30 7.64 12.89
CA SER A 72 2.96 8.33 13.99
C SER A 72 2.02 8.40 15.20
N GLN A 73 2.58 8.17 16.40
CA GLN A 73 1.92 8.23 17.71
C GLN A 73 0.92 7.12 18.05
N GLN A 74 0.61 6.17 17.16
CA GLN A 74 -0.27 5.05 17.48
C GLN A 74 0.49 3.72 17.44
N SER A 75 0.13 2.78 18.33
CA SER A 75 0.69 1.42 18.34
C SER A 75 0.23 0.56 17.16
N THR A 76 -0.71 1.08 16.36
CA THR A 76 -1.28 0.42 15.19
C THR A 76 -0.47 0.74 13.94
N THR A 77 -0.14 -0.29 13.17
CA THR A 77 0.51 -0.17 11.87
C THR A 77 -0.37 -0.77 10.79
N VAL A 78 -0.43 -0.07 9.65
CA VAL A 78 -1.12 -0.56 8.46
C VAL A 78 -0.10 -1.24 7.57
N CYS A 79 -0.36 -2.49 7.21
CA CYS A 79 0.43 -3.23 6.25
C CYS A 79 -0.37 -3.50 4.99
N GLU A 80 0.13 -3.01 3.87
CA GLU A 80 -0.35 -3.33 2.54
C GLU A 80 0.36 -4.59 2.07
N TYR A 81 -0.35 -5.48 1.38
CA TYR A 81 0.25 -6.68 0.82
C TYR A 81 -0.26 -7.00 -0.56
N LYS A 82 0.58 -7.72 -1.31
CA LYS A 82 0.24 -8.37 -2.56
C LYS A 82 0.59 -9.85 -2.46
N CYS A 83 -0.35 -10.70 -2.80
CA CYS A 83 -0.12 -12.13 -2.91
C CYS A 83 0.81 -12.36 -4.10
N SER A 84 1.98 -12.94 -3.83
CA SER A 84 2.98 -13.15 -4.88
C SER A 84 2.67 -14.44 -5.61
N LEU A 85 2.33 -14.34 -6.90
CA LEU A 85 2.27 -15.48 -7.81
C LEU A 85 3.66 -15.90 -8.31
N HIS A 86 4.74 -15.20 -7.92
CA HIS A 86 6.01 -15.20 -8.65
C HIS A 86 6.86 -16.48 -8.55
N TRP A 87 6.28 -17.60 -8.15
CA TRP A 87 6.91 -18.92 -8.24
C TRP A 87 6.04 -19.96 -8.99
N SER A 88 4.88 -19.56 -9.51
CA SER A 88 4.12 -20.35 -10.48
C SER A 88 4.51 -19.94 -11.91
N THR A 89 5.80 -20.03 -12.24
CA THR A 89 6.16 -20.29 -13.64
C THR A 89 5.63 -21.69 -13.96
N ILE A 90 4.56 -21.75 -14.75
CA ILE A 90 4.15 -22.94 -15.50
C ILE A 90 5.25 -23.25 -16.52
#